data_AF-A0ABD4UT86-F1
#
_entry.id   AF-A0ABD4UT86-F1
#
_cell.length_a   1.000
_cell.length_b   1.000
_cell.length_c   1.000
_cell.angle_alpha   90.00
_cell.angle_beta   90.00
_cell.angle_gamma   90.00
#
_symmetry.space_group_name_H-M   'P 1'
#
loop_
_entity.id
_entity.type
_entity.pdbx_description
1 polymer ?
#
loop_
_entity_poly.entity_id
_entity_poly.type
_entity_poly.pdbx_seq_one_letter_code
_entity_poly.pdbx_strand_id
1 'polypeptide(L)'
;MGALRFGNGDYFWINDLGPTMIKHPIKPELDGTDLRDIKDPTGKRLFVEFAEIVKRQGEGFVDYQWPKPGLDAPQPKLSFVAGFRPWNWVIGTGVYIDDLQAQLWEQARSVIMVAAAIVLSVGLTTLL
;
A
#
# COMPACT_ATOMS: atom_id res chain seq x y z
N MET A 1 1.78 -10.55 -14.87
CA MET A 1 1.74 -9.64 -13.69
C MET A 1 1.63 -10.34 -12.34
N GLY A 2 1.21 -11.61 -12.24
CA GLY A 2 1.04 -12.28 -10.93
C GLY A 2 2.31 -12.48 -10.08
N ALA A 3 3.52 -12.34 -10.66
CA ALA A 3 4.79 -12.63 -10.00
C ALA A 3 5.56 -11.40 -9.47
N LEU A 4 5.16 -10.17 -9.83
CA LEU A 4 5.84 -8.97 -9.32
C LEU A 4 5.41 -8.73 -7.88
N ARG A 5 6.38 -8.77 -6.96
CA ARG A 5 6.24 -8.51 -5.53
C ARG A 5 7.40 -7.65 -5.06
N PHE A 6 7.19 -6.87 -4.01
CA PHE A 6 8.23 -6.10 -3.33
C PHE A 6 7.89 -5.98 -1.84
N GLY A 7 8.84 -5.47 -1.04
CA GLY A 7 8.63 -5.28 0.40
C GLY A 7 8.17 -6.56 1.10
N ASN A 8 7.10 -6.45 1.89
CA ASN A 8 6.51 -7.55 2.66
C ASN A 8 5.47 -8.35 1.87
N GLY A 9 5.68 -8.52 0.56
CA GLY A 9 4.72 -9.20 -0.32
C GLY A 9 3.67 -8.26 -0.92
N ASP A 10 3.95 -6.96 -0.96
CA ASP A 10 3.14 -5.97 -1.67
C ASP A 10 3.09 -6.29 -3.17
N TYR A 11 2.03 -5.83 -3.82
CA TYR A 11 1.66 -6.28 -5.17
C TYR A 11 1.13 -5.13 -6.03
N PHE A 12 1.13 -5.38 -7.34
CA PHE A 12 0.54 -4.51 -8.34
C PHE A 12 -0.84 -5.03 -8.77
N TRP A 13 -1.76 -4.14 -9.08
CA TRP A 13 -3.02 -4.47 -9.76
C TRP A 13 -3.24 -3.55 -10.96
N ILE A 14 -4.22 -3.90 -11.79
CA ILE A 14 -4.65 -3.09 -12.91
C ILE A 14 -6.18 -3.03 -12.94
N ASN A 15 -6.75 -1.82 -12.97
CA ASN A 15 -8.11 -1.56 -13.41
C ASN A 15 -8.09 -0.58 -14.58
N ASP A 16 -9.20 -0.35 -15.26
CA ASP A 16 -9.30 0.70 -16.29
C ASP A 16 -9.91 2.01 -15.73
N LEU A 17 -10.10 3.02 -16.58
CA LEU A 17 -10.73 4.30 -16.22
C LEU A 17 -12.26 4.21 -16.01
N GLY A 18 -12.86 3.09 -16.41
CA GLY A 18 -14.27 2.73 -16.24
C GLY A 18 -14.48 1.78 -15.06
N PRO A 19 -13.78 2.02 -13.95
CA PRO A 19 -13.05 1.03 -13.14
C PRO A 19 -13.52 -0.43 -13.23
N THR A 20 -13.28 -1.09 -14.35
CA THR A 20 -13.33 -2.55 -14.46
C THR A 20 -11.97 -3.13 -14.08
N MET A 21 -11.95 -4.22 -13.31
CA MET A 21 -10.69 -4.91 -13.00
C MET A 21 -10.11 -5.56 -14.26
N ILE A 22 -8.85 -5.29 -14.56
CA ILE A 22 -8.11 -5.98 -15.61
C ILE A 22 -7.30 -7.13 -15.02
N LYS A 23 -6.61 -6.90 -13.89
CA LYS A 23 -5.88 -7.95 -13.18
C LYS A 23 -5.66 -7.65 -11.71
N HIS A 24 -6.07 -8.56 -10.83
CA HIS A 24 -5.72 -8.56 -9.41
C HIS A 24 -4.99 -9.85 -9.01
N PRO A 25 -3.76 -9.80 -8.46
CA PRO A 25 -2.97 -10.99 -8.19
C PRO A 25 -3.41 -11.80 -6.96
N ILE A 26 -4.12 -11.17 -6.01
CA ILE A 26 -4.60 -11.80 -4.77
C ILE A 26 -6.08 -12.20 -4.81
N LYS A 27 -6.89 -11.46 -5.57
CA LYS A 27 -8.35 -11.61 -5.66
C LYS A 27 -8.75 -11.78 -7.14
N PRO A 28 -8.33 -12.88 -7.80
CA PRO A 28 -8.58 -13.10 -9.22
C PRO A 28 -10.07 -13.14 -9.57
N GLU A 29 -10.95 -13.38 -8.59
CA GLU A 29 -12.41 -13.29 -8.74
C GLU A 29 -12.90 -11.89 -9.12
N LEU A 30 -12.09 -10.85 -8.93
CA LEU A 30 -12.41 -9.50 -9.38
C LEU A 30 -12.16 -9.30 -10.88
N ASP A 31 -11.31 -10.10 -11.52
CA ASP A 31 -10.88 -9.89 -12.91
C ASP A 31 -12.10 -9.86 -13.86
N GLY A 32 -12.23 -8.79 -14.65
CA GLY A 32 -13.34 -8.58 -15.60
C GLY A 32 -14.62 -8.00 -14.98
N THR A 33 -14.67 -7.77 -13.67
CA THR A 33 -15.86 -7.22 -12.99
C THR A 33 -15.86 -5.69 -12.93
N ASP A 34 -17.05 -5.08 -12.93
CA ASP A 34 -17.22 -3.66 -12.66
C ASP A 34 -17.04 -3.38 -11.16
N LEU A 35 -16.14 -2.46 -10.82
CA LEU A 35 -15.77 -2.13 -9.44
C LEU A 35 -16.39 -0.81 -8.94
N ARG A 36 -17.24 -0.15 -9.74
CA ARG A 36 -17.83 1.16 -9.39
C ARG A 36 -18.54 1.19 -8.04
N ASP A 37 -19.18 0.09 -7.68
CA ASP A 37 -19.96 -0.03 -6.44
C ASP A 37 -19.19 -0.64 -5.27
N ILE A 38 -17.94 -1.09 -5.49
CA ILE A 38 -17.10 -1.58 -4.40
C ILE A 38 -16.69 -0.40 -3.54
N LYS A 39 -17.00 -0.52 -2.26
CA LYS A 39 -16.69 0.45 -1.22
C LYS A 39 -15.83 -0.21 -0.16
N ASP A 40 -14.93 0.58 0.40
CA ASP A 40 -14.29 0.22 1.65
C ASP A 40 -15.27 0.39 2.84
N PRO A 41 -14.93 -0.07 4.05
CA PRO A 41 -15.79 0.10 5.23
C PRO A 41 -16.12 1.55 5.60
N THR A 42 -15.39 2.54 5.08
CA THR A 42 -15.69 3.97 5.29
C THR A 42 -16.67 4.53 4.25
N GLY A 43 -17.06 3.70 3.26
CA GLY A 43 -17.92 4.10 2.14
C GLY A 43 -17.17 4.65 0.94
N LYS A 44 -15.83 4.68 0.96
CA LYS A 44 -15.00 5.19 -0.14
C LYS A 44 -15.06 4.23 -1.33
N ARG A 45 -15.48 4.74 -2.50
CA ARG A 45 -15.43 4.01 -3.78
C ARG A 45 -14.01 4.03 -4.34
N LEU A 46 -13.11 3.25 -3.74
CA LEU A 46 -11.67 3.33 -3.99
C LEU A 46 -11.27 3.23 -5.46
N PHE A 47 -11.88 2.32 -6.24
CA PHE A 47 -11.53 2.17 -7.66
C PHE A 47 -12.02 3.33 -8.53
N VAL A 48 -13.14 3.94 -8.17
CA VAL A 48 -13.60 5.20 -8.80
C VAL A 48 -12.60 6.31 -8.50
N GLU A 49 -12.16 6.44 -7.24
CA GLU A 49 -11.16 7.45 -6.85
C GLU A 49 -9.83 7.27 -7.62
N PHE A 50 -9.36 6.03 -7.79
CA PHE A 50 -8.16 5.75 -8.59
C PHE A 50 -8.30 6.24 -10.03
N ALA A 51 -9.43 5.93 -10.67
CA ALA A 51 -9.72 6.36 -12.03
C ALA A 51 -9.81 7.90 -12.13
N GLU A 52 -10.46 8.55 -11.17
CA GLU A 52 -10.60 10.01 -11.15
C GLU A 52 -9.28 10.74 -10.91
N ILE A 53 -8.40 10.21 -10.05
CA ILE A 53 -7.04 10.75 -9.89
C ILE A 53 -6.27 10.65 -11.20
N VAL A 54 -6.28 9.47 -11.84
CA VAL A 54 -5.56 9.29 -13.11
C VAL A 54 -6.13 10.19 -14.21
N LYS A 55 -7.46 10.37 -14.29
CA LYS A 55 -8.08 11.28 -15.25
C LYS A 55 -7.67 12.74 -15.01
N ARG A 56 -7.63 13.17 -13.75
CA ARG A 56 -7.38 14.58 -13.38
C ARG A 56 -5.91 14.98 -13.54
N GLN A 57 -4.99 14.11 -13.14
CA GLN A 57 -3.57 14.48 -12.94
C GLN A 57 -2.59 13.43 -13.47
N GLY A 58 -3.07 12.32 -14.06
CA GLY A 58 -2.23 11.24 -14.60
C GLY A 58 -1.79 10.22 -13.56
N GLU A 59 -1.48 10.65 -12.35
CA GLU A 59 -1.03 9.79 -11.25
C GLU A 59 -1.26 10.42 -9.87
N GLY A 60 -1.22 9.64 -8.80
CA GLY A 60 -1.35 10.17 -7.44
C GLY A 60 -1.51 9.12 -6.35
N PHE A 61 -1.61 9.59 -5.11
CA PHE A 61 -1.80 8.76 -3.93
C PHE A 61 -3.27 8.66 -3.51
N VAL A 62 -3.67 7.50 -2.99
CA VAL A 62 -4.98 7.24 -2.39
C VAL A 62 -4.83 6.39 -1.15
N ASP A 63 -5.34 6.89 -0.03
CA ASP A 63 -5.57 6.12 1.20
C ASP A 63 -6.94 5.41 1.11
N TYR A 64 -7.03 4.19 1.63
CA TYR A 64 -8.29 3.43 1.72
C TYR A 64 -8.10 2.22 2.63
N GLN A 65 -9.16 1.46 2.85
CA GLN A 65 -9.12 0.20 3.60
C GLN A 65 -9.22 -0.99 2.65
N TRP A 66 -8.32 -1.97 2.76
CA TRP A 66 -8.33 -3.17 1.91
C TRP A 66 -7.82 -4.41 2.64
N PRO A 67 -8.36 -5.61 2.37
CA PRO A 67 -7.84 -6.83 2.98
C PRO A 67 -6.38 -7.08 2.60
N LYS A 68 -5.57 -7.52 3.57
CA LYS A 68 -4.21 -8.03 3.33
C LYS A 68 -4.28 -9.45 2.75
N PRO A 69 -3.26 -9.90 2.00
CA PRO A 69 -3.14 -11.31 1.65
C PRO A 69 -3.20 -12.20 2.91
N GLY A 70 -4.14 -13.15 2.96
CA GLY A 70 -4.33 -14.04 4.11
C GLY A 70 -5.14 -13.47 5.28
N LEU A 71 -5.66 -12.24 5.18
CA LEU A 71 -6.54 -11.64 6.17
C LEU A 71 -7.81 -11.11 5.50
N ASP A 72 -8.98 -11.47 6.03
CA ASP A 72 -10.26 -11.00 5.48
C ASP A 72 -10.61 -9.58 5.93
N ALA A 73 -10.19 -9.19 7.13
CA ALA A 73 -10.46 -7.87 7.69
C ALA A 73 -9.69 -6.78 6.92
N PRO A 74 -10.37 -5.74 6.40
CA PRO A 74 -9.70 -4.61 5.75
C PRO A 74 -8.71 -3.91 6.68
N GLN A 75 -7.55 -3.56 6.14
CA GLN A 75 -6.49 -2.81 6.83
C GLN A 75 -6.21 -1.49 6.09
N PRO A 76 -5.73 -0.45 6.79
CA PRO A 76 -5.40 0.81 6.16
C PRO A 76 -4.27 0.63 5.15
N LYS A 77 -4.47 1.11 3.93
CA LYS A 77 -3.55 1.01 2.82
C LYS A 77 -3.37 2.37 2.16
N LEU A 78 -2.13 2.71 1.82
CA LEU A 78 -1.80 3.86 0.99
C LEU A 78 -1.23 3.35 -0.32
N SER A 79 -1.88 3.70 -1.43
CA SER A 79 -1.44 3.31 -2.76
C SER A 79 -1.09 4.50 -3.63
N PHE A 80 -0.14 4.27 -4.53
CA PHE A 80 0.11 5.13 -5.67
C PHE A 80 -0.52 4.49 -6.92
N VAL A 81 -1.21 5.31 -7.71
CA VAL A 81 -1.83 4.91 -8.97
C VAL A 81 -1.30 5.77 -10.11
N ALA A 82 -1.04 5.16 -11.25
CA ALA A 82 -0.56 5.84 -12.45
C ALA A 82 -1.29 5.36 -13.70
N GLY A 83 -1.59 6.31 -14.60
CA GLY A 83 -2.26 6.06 -15.86
C GLY A 83 -1.33 5.55 -16.95
N PHE A 84 -1.73 4.47 -17.63
CA PHE A 84 -1.12 4.03 -18.87
C PHE A 84 -2.07 4.30 -20.04
N ARG A 85 -1.91 5.49 -20.64
CA ARG A 85 -2.79 6.05 -21.68
C ARG A 85 -3.08 5.10 -22.86
N PRO A 86 -2.11 4.35 -23.43
CA PRO A 86 -2.39 3.51 -24.59
C PRO A 86 -3.50 2.48 -24.39
N TRP A 87 -3.75 2.06 -23.14
CA TRP A 87 -4.77 1.07 -22.80
C TRP A 87 -5.86 1.60 -21.86
N ASN A 88 -5.86 2.89 -21.53
CA ASN A 88 -6.72 3.46 -20.49
C ASN A 88 -6.64 2.71 -19.15
N TRP A 89 -5.45 2.19 -18.83
CA TRP A 89 -5.23 1.46 -17.59
C TRP A 89 -4.84 2.39 -16.46
N VAL A 90 -5.28 2.02 -15.27
CA VAL A 90 -4.80 2.48 -13.98
C VAL A 90 -3.96 1.34 -13.40
N ILE A 91 -2.67 1.56 -13.30
CA ILE A 91 -1.74 0.63 -12.66
C ILE A 91 -1.51 1.12 -11.24
N GLY A 92 -1.80 0.27 -10.27
CA GLY A 92 -1.70 0.63 -8.86
C GLY A 92 -0.80 -0.29 -8.07
N THR A 93 -0.18 0.27 -7.04
CA THR A 93 0.48 -0.49 -5.98
C THR A 93 0.47 0.31 -4.67
N GLY A 94 0.68 -0.35 -3.54
CA GLY A 94 0.66 0.34 -2.26
C GLY A 94 1.08 -0.55 -1.10
N VAL A 95 1.33 0.11 0.02
CA VAL A 95 1.77 -0.49 1.29
C VAL A 95 0.67 -0.38 2.33
N TYR A 96 0.62 -1.34 3.24
CA TYR A 96 -0.27 -1.28 4.39
C TYR A 96 0.37 -0.46 5.51
N ILE A 97 -0.41 0.40 6.15
CA ILE A 97 0.10 1.41 7.11
C ILE A 97 0.64 0.76 8.38
N ASP A 98 0.02 -0.32 8.83
CA ASP A 98 0.46 -1.10 9.98
C ASP A 98 1.81 -1.80 9.72
N ASP A 99 2.06 -2.30 8.50
CA ASP A 99 3.37 -2.86 8.13
C ASP A 99 4.45 -1.76 8.12
N LEU A 100 4.12 -0.59 7.58
CA LEU A 100 5.01 0.58 7.60
C LEU A 100 5.33 1.00 9.04
N GLN A 101 4.32 1.03 9.92
CA GLN A 101 4.52 1.35 11.35
C GLN A 101 5.38 0.30 12.05
N ALA A 102 5.16 -0.98 11.79
CA ALA A 102 5.96 -2.06 12.37
C ALA A 102 7.44 -1.94 11.98
N GLN A 103 7.73 -1.67 10.69
CA GLN A 103 9.09 -1.45 10.20
C GLN A 103 9.73 -0.21 10.84
N LEU A 104 8.99 0.89 10.97
CA LEU A 104 9.48 2.09 11.65
C LEU A 104 9.81 1.83 13.12
N TRP A 105 8.98 1.07 13.83
CA TRP A 105 9.22 0.73 15.23
C TRP A 105 10.41 -0.22 15.42
N GLU A 106 10.61 -1.16 14.51
CA GLU A 106 11.79 -2.01 14.52
C GLU A 106 13.08 -1.19 14.37
N GLN A 107 13.10 -0.27 13.40
CA GLN A 107 14.23 0.63 13.19
C GLN A 107 14.42 1.60 14.37
N ALA A 108 13.35 2.14 14.94
CA ALA A 108 13.44 2.99 16.12
C ALA A 108 14.05 2.23 17.31
N ARG A 109 13.66 0.97 17.54
CA ARG A 109 14.21 0.13 18.61
C ARG A 109 15.71 -0.10 18.45
N SER A 110 16.17 -0.39 17.24
CA SER A 110 17.60 -0.61 16.99
C SER A 110 18.42 0.66 17.25
N VAL A 111 17.93 1.82 16.79
CA VAL A 111 18.56 3.12 17.04
C VAL A 111 18.59 3.44 18.53
N ILE A 112 17.48 3.21 19.26
CA ILE A 112 17.40 3.44 20.71
C ILE A 112 18.40 2.54 21.45
N MET A 113 18.50 1.26 21.09
CA MET A 113 19.43 0.32 21.72
C MET A 113 20.90 0.73 21.52
N VAL A 114 21.26 1.15 20.30
CA VAL A 114 22.61 1.65 20.01
C VAL A 114 22.90 2.93 20.78
N ALA A 115 21.95 3.88 20.80
CA ALA A 115 22.09 5.12 21.56
C ALA A 115 22.25 4.85 23.08
N ALA A 116 21.47 3.93 23.63
CA ALA A 116 21.57 3.53 25.04
C ALA A 116 22.93 2.89 25.36
N ALA A 117 23.44 2.01 24.50
CA ALA A 117 24.76 1.41 24.68
C ALA A 117 25.88 2.45 24.64
N ILE A 118 25.81 3.44 23.74
CA ILE A 118 26.76 4.55 23.67
C ILE A 118 26.71 5.37 24.97
N VAL A 119 25.54 5.77 25.44
CA VAL A 119 25.37 6.55 26.69
C VAL A 119 25.92 5.79 27.89
N LEU A 120 25.63 4.49 28.01
CA LEU A 120 26.17 3.65 29.08
C LEU A 120 27.70 3.53 29.03
N SER A 121 28.27 3.37 27.83
CA SER A 121 29.72 3.28 27.65
C SER A 121 30.43 4.58 28.04
N VAL A 122 29.90 5.74 27.62
CA VAL A 122 30.44 7.06 27.97
C VAL A 122 30.32 7.31 29.47
N GLY A 123 29.15 7.01 30.06
CA GLY A 123 28.92 7.14 31.49
C GLY A 123 29.90 6.31 32.33
N LEU A 124 30.16 5.06 31.93
CA LEU A 124 31.13 4.19 32.60
C LEU A 124 32.56 4.75 32.53
N THR A 125 32.97 5.31 31.38
CA THR A 125 34.31 5.91 31.23
C THR A 125 34.50 7.20 32.03
N THR A 126 33.44 7.95 32.33
CA THR A 126 33.53 9.17 33.14
C THR A 126 33.50 8.93 34.64
N LEU A 127 33.16 7.71 35.09
CA LEU A 127 33.12 7.30 36.49
C LEU A 127 34.39 6.58 36.99
N LEU A 128 35.30 6.22 36.08
CA LEU A 128 36.60 5.60 36.36
C LEU A 128 37.72 6.65 36.36
#